data_AF-A0A7K2NQQ7-F1
#
_entry.id   AF-A0A7K2NQQ7-F1
#
_cell.length_a   1.000
_cell.length_b   1.000
_cell.length_c   1.000
_cell.angle_alpha   90.00
_cell.angle_beta   90.00
_cell.angle_gamma   90.00
#
_symmetry.space_group_name_H-M   'P 1'
#
loop_
_entity.id
_entity.type
_entity.pdbx_description
1 polymer ?
#
loop_
_entity_poly.entity_id
_entity_poly.type
_entity_poly.pdbx_seq_one_letter_code
_entity_poly.pdbx_strand_id
1 'polypeptide(L)'
;GLHAVLDGSWATYEKYTAPLGVGFMVQPGHHYGPSVDGYEYSPWGTYHFADRDGVGVDRSAGTGTGYAAQYGGPWAELFESPRTCPDELLLFFHHVSYGHVLHSGKTVIQHIYDTHFEGVEEAEEASRTWAGLADLVEPARHA
;
A
#
# COMPACT_ATOMS: atom_id res chain seq x y z
N GLY A 1 12.25 2.00 22.46
CA GLY A 1 11.38 1.37 23.48
C GLY A 1 10.06 0.96 22.85
N LEU A 2 9.06 0.50 23.62
CA LEU A 2 7.80 -0.04 23.05
C LEU A 2 7.09 0.92 22.07
N HIS A 3 7.04 2.21 22.38
CA HIS A 3 6.48 3.23 21.48
C HIS A 3 7.16 3.25 20.10
N ALA A 4 8.48 3.01 20.02
CA ALA A 4 9.19 2.96 18.74
C ALA A 4 8.76 1.77 17.87
N VAL A 5 8.26 0.68 18.49
CA VAL A 5 7.68 -0.46 17.75
C VAL A 5 6.26 -0.13 17.31
N LEU A 6 5.46 0.53 18.16
CA LEU A 6 4.04 0.77 17.90
C LEU A 6 3.79 1.93 16.93
N ASP A 7 4.45 3.08 17.14
CA ASP A 7 4.15 4.35 16.47
C ASP A 7 4.47 4.33 14.95
N GLY A 8 5.12 3.28 14.43
CA GLY A 8 5.39 3.07 13.00
C GLY A 8 4.88 1.74 12.42
N SER A 9 4.34 0.84 13.24
CA SER A 9 4.04 -0.55 12.84
C SER A 9 3.10 -0.67 11.64
N TRP A 10 2.07 0.19 11.57
CA TRP A 10 1.15 0.22 10.43
C TRP A 10 1.85 0.63 9.12
N ALA A 11 2.62 1.72 9.15
CA ALA A 11 3.35 2.20 7.98
C ALA A 11 4.41 1.18 7.51
N THR A 12 5.11 0.53 8.44
CA THR A 12 6.05 -0.55 8.13
C THR A 12 5.32 -1.74 7.47
N TYR A 13 4.15 -2.14 7.96
CA TYR A 13 3.36 -3.21 7.34
C TYR A 13 2.86 -2.85 5.93
N GLU A 14 2.42 -1.61 5.74
CA GLU A 14 1.98 -1.10 4.43
C GLU A 14 3.13 -1.15 3.41
N LYS A 15 4.35 -0.77 3.81
CA LYS A 15 5.53 -0.71 2.93
C LYS A 15 5.83 -2.01 2.18
N TYR A 16 5.65 -3.17 2.82
CA TYR A 16 5.92 -4.49 2.23
C TYR A 16 4.66 -5.26 1.81
N THR A 17 3.51 -4.59 1.71
CA THR A 17 2.25 -5.19 1.21
C THR A 17 1.74 -4.46 -0.04
N ALA A 18 0.42 -4.27 -0.18
CA ALA A 18 -0.15 -3.74 -1.42
C ALA A 18 0.18 -2.24 -1.57
N PRO A 19 0.79 -1.81 -2.69
CA PRO A 19 1.32 -0.46 -2.81
C PRO A 19 0.25 0.59 -3.11
N LEU A 20 0.49 1.83 -2.68
CA LEU A 20 -0.19 3.05 -3.15
C LEU A 20 -1.75 2.94 -3.14
N GLY A 21 -2.28 2.26 -2.12
CA GLY A 21 -3.72 2.13 -1.88
C GLY A 21 -4.47 1.09 -2.71
N VAL A 22 -3.81 0.32 -3.59
CA VAL A 22 -4.51 -0.63 -4.49
C VAL A 22 -5.19 -1.79 -3.73
N GLY A 23 -4.63 -2.18 -2.59
CA GLY A 23 -5.16 -3.23 -1.73
C GLY A 23 -5.03 -4.65 -2.29
N PHE A 24 -5.67 -5.61 -1.61
CA PHE A 24 -5.65 -7.03 -1.95
C PHE A 24 -4.23 -7.60 -1.98
N MET A 25 -3.77 -8.17 -3.09
CA MET A 25 -2.47 -8.87 -3.19
C MET A 25 -2.22 -9.90 -2.07
N VAL A 26 -3.29 -10.50 -1.53
CA VAL A 26 -3.26 -11.49 -0.44
C VAL A 26 -3.70 -12.88 -0.92
N GLN A 27 -3.23 -13.91 -0.23
CA GLN A 27 -3.66 -15.28 -0.46
C GLN A 27 -5.19 -15.46 -0.35
N PRO A 28 -5.86 -16.08 -1.34
CA PRO A 28 -7.29 -16.33 -1.28
C PRO A 28 -7.72 -17.19 -0.08
N GLY A 29 -8.94 -16.95 0.41
CA GLY A 29 -9.51 -17.65 1.55
C GLY A 29 -9.00 -17.13 2.90
N HIS A 30 -7.75 -17.43 3.26
CA HIS A 30 -7.22 -17.08 4.58
C HIS A 30 -6.57 -15.69 4.67
N HIS A 31 -6.39 -15.01 3.54
CA HIS A 31 -5.98 -13.60 3.45
C HIS A 31 -4.61 -13.26 4.06
N TYR A 32 -3.78 -14.27 4.32
CA TYR A 32 -2.48 -14.08 4.98
C TYR A 32 -1.33 -14.40 4.04
N GLY A 33 -0.42 -13.46 3.88
CA GLY A 33 0.74 -13.57 3.00
C GLY A 33 0.48 -13.15 1.55
N PRO A 34 1.54 -12.92 0.78
CA PRO A 34 1.46 -12.32 -0.54
C PRO A 34 0.89 -13.28 -1.58
N SER A 35 -0.02 -12.77 -2.41
CA SER A 35 -0.48 -13.39 -3.65
C SER A 35 -1.01 -12.28 -4.54
N VAL A 36 -0.14 -11.70 -5.40
CA VAL A 36 -0.44 -10.50 -6.19
C VAL A 36 -1.73 -10.73 -6.99
N ASP A 37 -1.76 -11.73 -7.86
CA ASP A 37 -2.92 -12.07 -8.67
C ASP A 37 -3.97 -12.93 -7.94
N GLY A 38 -3.88 -13.08 -6.61
CA GLY A 38 -4.67 -14.04 -5.83
C GLY A 38 -6.18 -13.94 -6.10
N TYR A 39 -6.69 -12.73 -6.24
CA TYR A 39 -8.09 -12.45 -6.55
C TYR A 39 -8.33 -11.74 -7.89
N GLU A 40 -7.29 -11.53 -8.71
CA GLU A 40 -7.35 -10.68 -9.91
C GLU A 40 -8.37 -11.18 -10.96
N TYR A 41 -8.55 -12.50 -11.06
CA TYR A 41 -9.49 -13.12 -12.00
C TYR A 41 -10.68 -13.79 -11.28
N SER A 42 -10.91 -13.42 -10.03
CA SER A 42 -11.99 -13.96 -9.19
C SER A 42 -13.27 -13.11 -9.28
N PRO A 43 -14.44 -13.60 -8.83
CA PRO A 43 -15.70 -12.85 -8.94
C PRO A 43 -15.91 -11.80 -7.84
N TRP A 44 -14.87 -11.43 -7.07
CA TRP A 44 -15.03 -10.62 -5.86
C TRP A 44 -14.97 -9.10 -6.08
N GLY A 45 -14.61 -8.63 -7.28
CA GLY A 45 -14.56 -7.19 -7.57
C GLY A 45 -13.29 -6.49 -7.09
N THR A 46 -12.18 -7.23 -6.96
CA THR A 46 -11.00 -6.83 -6.18
C THR A 46 -9.75 -6.94 -7.03
N TYR A 47 -9.63 -6.01 -7.97
CA TYR A 47 -8.68 -6.07 -9.07
C TYR A 47 -7.69 -4.91 -9.01
N HIS A 48 -6.45 -5.16 -9.41
CA HIS A 48 -5.39 -4.16 -9.52
C HIS A 48 -5.01 -3.85 -10.98
N PHE A 49 -5.47 -4.64 -11.95
CA PHE A 49 -5.25 -4.43 -13.39
C PHE A 49 -3.77 -4.20 -13.76
N ALA A 50 -2.88 -4.94 -13.09
CA ALA A 50 -1.46 -4.88 -13.41
C ALA A 50 -1.22 -5.54 -14.77
N ASP A 51 -0.51 -4.84 -15.65
CA ASP A 51 -0.05 -5.37 -16.92
C ASP A 51 1.45 -5.07 -17.08
N ARG A 52 1.96 -5.19 -18.30
CA ARG A 52 3.38 -4.98 -18.64
C ARG A 52 3.80 -3.50 -18.61
N ASP A 53 2.86 -2.57 -18.68
CA ASP A 53 3.09 -1.13 -18.84
C ASP A 53 2.62 -0.31 -17.62
N GLY A 54 1.63 -0.81 -16.85
CA GLY A 54 1.09 -0.11 -15.68
C GLY A 54 0.28 -0.97 -14.70
N VAL A 55 -0.33 -0.30 -13.72
CA VAL A 55 -1.14 -0.88 -12.64
C VAL A 55 -2.10 0.18 -12.07
N GLY A 56 -3.15 -0.27 -11.38
CA GLY A 56 -4.09 0.56 -10.63
C GLY A 56 -5.51 0.48 -11.19
N VAL A 57 -6.46 1.17 -10.58
CA VAL A 57 -7.86 1.15 -11.02
C VAL A 57 -8.28 2.54 -11.46
N ASP A 58 -8.73 2.71 -12.70
CA ASP A 58 -9.28 4.00 -13.12
C ASP A 58 -10.66 4.22 -12.49
N ARG A 59 -10.68 5.03 -11.43
CA ARG A 59 -11.88 5.45 -10.70
C ARG A 59 -12.25 6.91 -10.93
N SER A 60 -11.56 7.59 -11.87
CA SER A 60 -11.91 8.93 -12.32
C SER A 60 -13.28 8.95 -13.00
N ALA A 61 -13.93 10.12 -13.01
CA ALA A 61 -15.18 10.34 -13.75
C ALA A 61 -14.96 10.50 -15.25
N GLY A 62 -13.82 11.04 -15.66
CA GLY A 62 -13.53 11.28 -17.08
C GLY A 62 -13.37 10.01 -17.91
N THR A 63 -12.65 9.01 -17.39
CA THR A 63 -12.29 7.80 -18.15
C THR A 63 -12.55 6.49 -17.42
N GLY A 64 -12.78 6.54 -16.11
CA GLY A 64 -12.91 5.38 -15.26
C GLY A 64 -14.34 5.03 -14.86
N THR A 65 -14.46 4.46 -13.66
CA THR A 65 -15.76 4.05 -13.08
C THR A 65 -16.59 5.21 -12.53
N GLY A 66 -16.01 6.42 -12.40
CA GLY A 66 -16.67 7.58 -11.81
C GLY A 66 -16.83 7.56 -10.28
N TYR A 67 -16.14 6.65 -9.59
CA TYR A 67 -16.18 6.60 -8.13
C TYR A 67 -15.65 7.87 -7.45
N ALA A 68 -14.64 8.54 -8.02
CA ALA A 68 -14.13 9.81 -7.50
C ALA A 68 -15.22 10.90 -7.40
N ALA A 69 -16.17 10.94 -8.34
CA ALA A 69 -17.28 11.90 -8.34
C ALA A 69 -18.34 11.64 -7.26
N GLN A 70 -18.27 10.54 -6.52
CA GLN A 70 -19.16 10.28 -5.39
C GLN A 70 -18.79 11.09 -4.14
N TYR A 71 -17.57 11.63 -4.07
CA TYR A 71 -17.12 12.46 -2.97
C TYR A 71 -17.64 13.91 -3.09
N GLY A 72 -17.62 14.66 -1.98
CA GLY A 72 -17.92 16.09 -1.99
C GLY A 72 -16.86 16.89 -2.77
N GLY A 73 -17.27 18.04 -3.35
CA GLY A 73 -16.51 18.82 -4.34
C GLY A 73 -14.98 18.82 -4.18
N PRO A 74 -14.41 19.32 -3.06
CA PRO A 74 -12.95 19.39 -2.90
C PRO A 74 -12.24 18.04 -2.98
N TRP A 75 -12.88 16.98 -2.48
CA TRP A 75 -12.32 15.62 -2.49
C TRP A 75 -12.49 14.95 -3.85
N ALA A 76 -13.64 15.16 -4.51
CA ALA A 76 -13.83 14.69 -5.87
C ALA A 76 -12.77 15.29 -6.81
N GLU A 77 -12.52 16.60 -6.71
CA GLU A 77 -11.47 17.28 -7.48
C GLU A 77 -10.06 16.75 -7.14
N LEU A 78 -9.77 16.51 -5.86
CA LEU A 78 -8.48 15.97 -5.41
C LEU A 78 -8.20 14.60 -6.03
N PHE A 79 -9.17 13.69 -5.96
CA PHE A 79 -9.04 12.30 -6.43
C PHE A 79 -9.27 12.13 -7.94
N GLU A 80 -9.79 13.14 -8.64
CA GLU A 80 -10.05 13.04 -10.08
C GLU A 80 -8.77 13.08 -10.92
N SER A 81 -7.70 13.70 -10.43
CA SER A 81 -6.46 13.87 -11.20
C SER A 81 -5.27 13.14 -10.56
N PRO A 82 -4.49 12.35 -11.33
CA PRO A 82 -3.27 11.73 -10.80
C PRO A 82 -2.18 12.76 -10.45
N ARG A 83 -2.33 14.04 -10.85
CA ARG A 83 -1.41 15.12 -10.46
C ARG A 83 -1.69 15.72 -9.09
N THR A 84 -2.86 15.45 -8.52
CA THR A 84 -3.31 16.01 -7.24
C THR A 84 -3.67 14.93 -6.24
N CYS A 85 -4.00 13.73 -6.71
CA CYS A 85 -4.30 12.57 -5.88
C CYS A 85 -3.08 12.22 -5.01
N PRO A 86 -3.23 12.09 -3.69
CA PRO A 86 -2.13 11.69 -2.81
C PRO A 86 -1.51 10.36 -3.24
N ASP A 87 -0.19 10.24 -3.14
CA ASP A 87 0.56 9.05 -3.60
C ASP A 87 0.00 7.77 -2.93
N GLU A 88 -0.32 7.83 -1.64
CA GLU A 88 -0.81 6.71 -0.84
C GLU A 88 -2.18 6.16 -1.29
N LEU A 89 -2.91 6.88 -2.15
CA LEU A 89 -4.18 6.44 -2.73
C LEU A 89 -4.16 6.42 -4.27
N LEU A 90 -3.01 6.66 -4.90
CA LEU A 90 -2.91 6.83 -6.35
C LEU A 90 -3.46 5.63 -7.11
N LEU A 91 -3.06 4.41 -6.76
CA LEU A 91 -3.47 3.19 -7.48
C LEU A 91 -4.89 2.74 -7.12
N PHE A 92 -5.45 3.29 -6.03
CA PHE A 92 -6.88 3.18 -5.79
C PHE A 92 -7.67 4.03 -6.79
N PHE A 93 -7.22 5.25 -7.14
CA PHE A 93 -8.00 6.13 -7.99
C PHE A 93 -7.63 6.11 -9.48
N HIS A 94 -6.41 5.69 -9.82
CA HIS A 94 -5.89 5.78 -11.18
C HIS A 94 -5.17 4.51 -11.60
N HIS A 95 -5.40 4.09 -12.84
CA HIS A 95 -4.48 3.21 -13.58
C HIS A 95 -3.39 4.10 -14.21
N VAL A 96 -2.13 3.82 -13.90
CA VAL A 96 -0.98 4.62 -14.36
C VAL A 96 0.15 3.73 -14.85
N SER A 97 0.98 4.26 -15.75
CA SER A 97 2.19 3.57 -16.17
C SER A 97 3.17 3.42 -14.99
N TYR A 98 3.97 2.36 -14.99
CA TYR A 98 5.06 2.17 -14.00
C TYR A 98 6.07 3.32 -13.95
N GLY A 99 6.22 4.08 -15.04
CA GLY A 99 7.07 5.27 -15.13
C GLY A 99 6.42 6.57 -14.63
N HIS A 100 5.18 6.54 -14.14
CA HIS A 100 4.53 7.72 -13.56
C HIS A 100 5.34 8.18 -12.33
N VAL A 101 5.65 9.47 -12.27
CA VAL A 101 6.43 10.08 -11.18
C VAL A 101 5.48 10.57 -10.10
N LEU A 102 5.65 10.00 -8.91
CA LEU A 102 4.93 10.34 -7.68
C LEU A 102 5.31 11.71 -7.14
N HIS A 103 4.54 12.25 -6.20
CA HIS A 103 4.88 13.50 -5.50
C HIS A 103 6.21 13.39 -4.74
N SER A 104 6.57 12.19 -4.28
CA SER A 104 7.89 11.88 -3.73
C SER A 104 9.07 12.02 -4.72
N GLY A 105 8.81 12.13 -6.02
CA GLY A 105 9.82 12.17 -7.09
C GLY A 105 10.29 10.79 -7.56
N LYS A 106 9.85 9.70 -6.93
CA LYS A 106 10.10 8.32 -7.37
C LYS A 106 9.09 7.92 -8.45
N THR A 107 9.45 7.01 -9.35
CA THR A 107 8.46 6.37 -10.22
C THR A 107 7.62 5.39 -9.41
N VAL A 108 6.42 5.05 -9.88
CA VAL A 108 5.57 4.01 -9.27
C VAL A 108 6.34 2.72 -9.04
N ILE A 109 7.05 2.22 -10.06
CA ILE A 109 7.78 0.95 -9.93
C ILE A 109 8.96 1.06 -8.95
N GLN A 110 9.68 2.19 -8.93
CA GLN A 110 10.78 2.38 -8.00
C GLN A 110 10.28 2.52 -6.56
N HIS A 111 9.16 3.21 -6.35
CA HIS A 111 8.51 3.29 -5.04
C HIS A 111 8.14 1.90 -4.52
N ILE A 112 7.51 1.06 -5.36
CA ILE A 112 7.16 -0.32 -4.99
C ILE A 112 8.42 -1.08 -4.53
N TYR A 113 9.52 -1.04 -5.29
CA TYR A 113 10.75 -1.71 -4.88
C TYR A 113 11.29 -1.15 -3.56
N ASP A 114 11.42 0.17 -3.46
CA ASP A 114 12.02 0.82 -2.31
C ASP A 114 11.24 0.52 -1.03
N THR A 115 9.91 0.64 -1.04
CA THR A 115 9.12 0.38 0.18
C THR A 115 9.19 -1.09 0.57
N HIS A 116 9.21 -2.03 -0.37
CA HIS A 116 9.30 -3.45 -0.03
C HIS A 116 10.62 -3.80 0.65
N PHE A 117 11.74 -3.17 0.25
CA PHE A 117 13.02 -3.34 0.93
C PHE A 117 13.06 -2.61 2.28
N GLU A 118 12.71 -1.32 2.29
CA GLU A 118 12.70 -0.49 3.51
C GLU A 118 11.80 -1.09 4.60
N GLY A 119 10.63 -1.62 4.22
CA GLY A 119 9.69 -2.22 5.17
C GLY A 119 10.24 -3.47 5.87
N VAL A 120 11.03 -4.28 5.18
CA VAL A 120 11.70 -5.45 5.80
C VAL A 120 12.76 -4.97 6.79
N GLU A 121 13.58 -3.99 6.41
CA GLU A 121 14.61 -3.41 7.28
C GLU A 121 13.99 -2.84 8.57
N GLU A 122 12.86 -2.15 8.46
CA GLU A 122 12.11 -1.62 9.60
C GLU A 122 11.50 -2.72 10.48
N ALA A 123 10.98 -3.80 9.90
CA ALA A 123 10.45 -4.93 10.66
C ALA A 123 11.57 -5.64 11.45
N GLU A 124 12.75 -5.80 10.86
CA GLU A 124 13.91 -6.34 11.56
C GLU A 124 14.37 -5.41 12.69
N GLU A 125 14.32 -4.08 12.51
CA GLU A 125 14.64 -3.11 13.56
C GLU A 125 13.63 -3.14 14.71
N ALA A 126 12.34 -3.30 14.40
CA ALA A 126 11.31 -3.48 15.41
C ALA A 126 11.57 -4.75 16.25
N SER A 127 11.98 -5.84 15.60
CA SER A 127 12.38 -7.09 16.29
C SER A 127 13.59 -6.87 17.20
N ARG A 128 14.63 -6.18 16.73
CA ARG A 128 15.81 -5.82 17.55
C ARG A 128 15.43 -4.92 18.73
N THR A 129 14.57 -3.93 18.50
CA THR A 129 14.06 -3.04 19.55
C THR A 129 13.31 -3.83 20.62
N TRP A 130 12.44 -4.77 20.23
CA TRP A 130 11.72 -5.65 21.16
C TRP A 130 12.67 -6.56 21.96
N ALA A 131 13.67 -7.15 21.30
CA ALA A 131 14.68 -7.97 21.96
C ALA A 131 15.41 -7.20 23.07
N GLY A 132 15.70 -5.91 22.86
CA GLY A 132 16.32 -5.03 23.85
C GLY A 132 15.45 -4.68 25.07
N LEU A 133 14.18 -5.09 25.11
CA LEU A 133 13.26 -4.84 26.23
C LEU A 133 13.10 -6.02 27.18
N ALA A 134 13.90 -7.09 27.02
CA ALA A 134 13.79 -8.33 27.80
C ALA A 134 13.78 -8.11 29.32
N ASP A 135 14.60 -7.19 29.83
CA ASP A 135 14.69 -6.91 31.27
C ASP A 135 13.55 -6.02 31.80
N LEU A 136 12.70 -5.49 30.92
CA LEU A 136 11.62 -4.55 31.24
C LEU A 136 10.23 -5.17 31.06
N VAL A 137 10.14 -6.37 30.51
CA VAL A 137 8.89 -7.07 30.18
C VAL A 137 8.89 -8.44 30.84
N GLU A 138 7.73 -8.88 31.33
CA GLU A 138 7.58 -10.21 31.92
C GLU A 138 7.97 -11.30 30.89
N PRO A 139 8.77 -12.32 31.25
CA PRO A 139 9.37 -13.25 30.29
C PRO A 139 8.37 -13.95 29.36
N ALA A 140 7.20 -14.37 29.85
CA ALA A 140 6.21 -15.04 29.01
C ALA A 140 5.55 -14.10 27.98
N ARG A 141 5.55 -12.78 28.24
CA ARG A 141 5.11 -11.76 27.27
C ARG A 141 6.21 -11.34 26.31
N HIS A 142 7.48 -11.43 26.72
CA HIS A 142 8.63 -11.07 25.89
C HIS A 142 8.99 -12.14 24.85
N ALA A 143 8.84 -13.42 25.24
CA ALA A 143 9.26 -14.61 24.50
C ALA A 143 8.76 -14.71 23.05
#